data_AF-A0AAW9IRR3-F1
#
_entry.id   AF-A0AAW9IRR3-F1
#
_cell.length_a   1.000
_cell.length_b   1.000
_cell.length_c   1.000
_cell.angle_alpha   90.00
_cell.angle_beta   90.00
_cell.angle_gamma   90.00
#
_symmetry.space_group_name_H-M   'P 1'
#
loop_
_entity.id
_entity.type
_entity.pdbx_description
1 polymer ?
#
loop_
_entity_poly.entity_id
_entity_poly.type
_entity_poly.pdbx_seq_one_letter_code
_entity_poly.pdbx_strand_id
1 'polypeptide(L)'
;DVIEGAASVDESAITGESAPVIRESGGDRSAVTGGTTVISDWLIIKVSNDPGESFMDKMIAMVEGAARKKTPNEKALEILLVSLTIIFLIVTVSLYTYSEFISNEAGMVNSTSITSLIALLVCLAPTTIG
;
A
#
# COMPACT_ATOMS: atom_id res chain seq x y z
N ASP A 1 -10.21 -12.22 31.41
CA ASP A 1 -11.46 -12.44 32.17
C ASP A 1 -11.39 -11.84 33.55
N VAL A 2 -12.48 -11.24 34.02
CA VAL A 2 -12.63 -10.71 35.38
C VAL A 2 -12.63 -11.87 36.37
N ILE A 3 -11.72 -11.84 37.33
CA ILE A 3 -11.64 -12.79 38.43
C ILE A 3 -12.28 -12.26 39.71
N GLU A 4 -12.26 -10.94 39.92
CA GLU A 4 -12.88 -10.30 41.09
C GLU A 4 -13.34 -8.87 40.76
N GLY A 5 -14.43 -8.45 41.38
CA GLY A 5 -15.01 -7.12 41.21
C GLY A 5 -16.15 -7.05 40.19
N ALA A 6 -16.80 -5.88 40.16
CA ALA A 6 -17.80 -5.50 39.18
C ALA A 6 -17.63 -4.01 38.87
N ALA A 7 -17.59 -3.65 37.60
CA ALA A 7 -17.31 -2.30 37.15
C ALA A 7 -17.96 -1.99 35.80
N SER A 8 -18.17 -0.71 35.53
CA SER A 8 -18.58 -0.21 34.22
C SER A 8 -17.36 0.04 33.34
N VAL A 9 -17.35 -0.53 32.14
CA VAL A 9 -16.23 -0.44 31.17
C VAL A 9 -16.70 0.22 29.88
N ASP A 10 -15.93 1.21 29.42
CA ASP A 10 -16.09 1.85 28.12
C ASP A 10 -15.39 1.03 27.03
N GLU A 11 -16.18 0.42 26.16
CA GLU A 11 -15.71 -0.35 25.00
C GLU A 11 -15.91 0.39 23.67
N SER A 12 -16.25 1.69 23.70
CA SER A 12 -16.61 2.49 22.53
C SER A 12 -15.52 2.52 21.45
N ALA A 13 -14.25 2.53 21.86
CA ALA A 13 -13.10 2.51 20.95
C ALA A 13 -13.03 1.23 20.10
N ILE A 14 -13.66 0.15 20.54
CA ILE A 14 -13.58 -1.18 19.92
C ILE A 14 -14.90 -1.58 19.28
N THR A 15 -16.01 -1.42 20.00
CA THR A 15 -17.35 -1.86 19.55
C THR A 15 -18.11 -0.76 18.81
N GLY A 16 -17.72 0.51 18.99
CA GLY A 16 -18.47 1.66 18.49
C GLY A 16 -19.71 2.02 19.30
N GLU A 17 -20.06 1.23 20.32
CA GLU A 17 -21.19 1.49 21.19
C GLU A 17 -20.81 2.50 22.28
N SER A 18 -21.57 3.59 22.41
CA SER A 18 -21.26 4.68 23.34
C SER A 18 -21.71 4.40 24.78
N ALA A 19 -22.56 3.40 25.00
CA ALA A 19 -23.05 3.05 26.32
C ALA A 19 -22.03 2.13 27.02
N PRO A 20 -21.60 2.45 28.26
CA PRO A 20 -20.65 1.62 28.96
C PRO A 20 -21.31 0.32 29.43
N VAL A 21 -20.53 -0.76 29.47
CA VAL A 21 -21.01 -2.13 29.72
C VAL A 21 -20.50 -2.60 31.08
N ILE A 22 -21.39 -3.20 31.88
CA ILE A 22 -21.01 -3.77 33.18
C ILE A 22 -20.29 -5.10 32.97
N ARG A 23 -19.10 -5.22 33.56
CA ARG A 23 -18.27 -6.42 33.60
C ARG A 23 -18.16 -6.89 35.05
N GLU A 24 -18.38 -8.18 35.29
CA GLU A 24 -18.39 -8.77 36.63
C GLU A 24 -17.75 -10.16 36.66
N SER A 25 -17.25 -10.56 37.82
CA SER A 25 -16.70 -11.91 38.04
C SER A 25 -17.81 -12.98 38.02
N GLY A 26 -17.52 -14.14 37.44
CA GLY A 26 -18.36 -15.33 37.52
C GLY A 26 -19.62 -15.35 36.64
N GLY A 27 -19.91 -14.29 35.89
CA GLY A 27 -21.00 -14.22 34.92
C GLY A 27 -20.56 -14.43 33.46
N ASP A 28 -21.54 -14.51 32.56
CA ASP A 28 -21.34 -14.60 31.09
C ASP A 28 -20.64 -13.35 30.50
N ARG A 29 -20.60 -12.25 31.26
CA ARG A 29 -20.00 -10.96 30.85
C ARG A 29 -18.63 -10.69 31.48
N SER A 30 -17.90 -11.73 31.87
CA SER A 30 -16.58 -11.61 32.51
C SER A 30 -15.42 -11.33 31.54
N ALA A 31 -15.60 -11.47 30.22
CA ALA A 31 -14.56 -11.14 29.25
C ALA A 31 -14.38 -9.61 29.12
N VAL A 32 -13.13 -9.13 29.10
CA VAL A 32 -12.79 -7.71 28.90
C VAL A 32 -11.74 -7.61 27.80
N THR A 33 -11.93 -6.68 26.87
CA THR A 33 -10.98 -6.43 25.78
C THR A 33 -9.92 -5.42 26.22
N GLY A 34 -8.65 -5.71 25.95
CA GLY A 34 -7.56 -4.75 26.18
C GLY A 34 -7.74 -3.48 25.35
N GLY A 35 -7.37 -2.34 25.92
CA GLY A 35 -7.56 -1.02 25.28
C GLY A 35 -8.87 -0.31 25.63
N THR A 36 -9.70 -0.91 26.50
CA THR A 36 -10.94 -0.34 27.03
C THR A 36 -10.69 0.39 28.36
N THR A 37 -11.58 1.31 28.74
CA THR A 37 -11.39 2.15 29.94
C THR A 37 -12.38 1.77 31.04
N VAL A 38 -11.89 1.53 32.26
CA VAL A 38 -12.75 1.33 33.44
C VAL A 38 -13.25 2.69 33.92
N ILE A 39 -14.57 2.86 34.02
CA ILE A 39 -15.21 4.12 34.42
C ILE A 39 -15.61 4.12 35.90
N SER A 40 -15.94 2.96 36.47
CA SER A 40 -16.36 2.83 37.88
C SER A 40 -15.64 1.69 38.59
N ASP A 41 -15.51 1.80 39.92
CA ASP A 41 -15.01 0.73 40.80
C ASP A 41 -13.63 0.18 40.38
N TRP A 42 -13.37 -1.10 40.64
CA TRP A 42 -12.14 -1.80 40.30
C TRP A 42 -12.42 -3.22 39.83
N LEU A 43 -11.52 -3.75 39.00
CA LEU A 43 -11.56 -5.12 38.50
C LEU A 43 -10.18 -5.75 38.68
N ILE A 44 -10.14 -7.00 39.15
CA ILE A 44 -8.96 -7.84 38.99
C ILE A 44 -9.21 -8.75 37.80
N ILE A 45 -8.31 -8.70 36.82
CA ILE A 45 -8.48 -9.35 35.52
C ILE A 45 -7.33 -10.34 35.31
N LYS A 46 -7.67 -11.57 34.91
CA LYS A 46 -6.72 -12.54 34.38
C LYS A 46 -6.52 -12.29 32.89
N VAL A 47 -5.27 -12.09 32.49
CA VAL A 47 -4.88 -11.99 31.07
C VAL A 47 -5.07 -13.36 30.42
N SER A 48 -5.89 -13.40 29.36
CA SER A 48 -6.22 -14.61 28.60
C SER A 48 -5.42 -14.76 27.31
N ASN A 49 -4.86 -13.67 26.80
CA ASN A 49 -4.14 -13.63 25.53
C ASN A 49 -2.67 -13.28 25.76
N ASP A 50 -1.80 -13.96 25.03
CA ASP A 50 -0.37 -13.65 25.02
C ASP A 50 -0.11 -12.27 24.37
N PRO A 51 1.01 -11.62 24.72
CA PRO A 51 1.41 -10.37 24.08
C PRO A 51 1.49 -10.52 22.55
N GLY A 52 0.87 -9.62 21.80
CA GLY A 52 0.80 -9.68 20.34
C GLY A 52 -0.43 -10.41 19.78
N GLU A 53 -1.23 -11.06 20.61
CA GLU A 53 -2.51 -11.68 20.20
C GLU A 53 -3.73 -10.88 20.65
N SER A 54 -3.55 -9.63 21.08
CA SER A 54 -4.66 -8.78 21.49
C SER A 54 -5.59 -8.46 20.32
N PHE A 55 -6.81 -8.03 20.63
CA PHE A 55 -7.75 -7.59 19.60
C PHE A 55 -7.20 -6.43 18.76
N MET A 56 -6.50 -5.47 19.39
CA MET A 56 -5.83 -4.39 18.68
C MET A 56 -4.72 -4.91 17.76
N ASP A 57 -3.91 -5.86 18.20
CA ASP A 57 -2.85 -6.45 17.36
C ASP A 57 -3.45 -7.14 16.12
N LYS A 58 -4.56 -7.86 16.30
CA LYS A 58 -5.30 -8.47 15.19
C LYS A 58 -5.88 -7.42 14.25
N MET A 59 -6.41 -6.32 14.77
CA MET A 59 -6.91 -5.21 13.96
C MET A 59 -5.78 -4.56 13.16
N ILE A 60 -4.62 -4.30 13.78
CA ILE A 60 -3.43 -3.76 13.11
C ILE A 60 -3.01 -4.71 11.98
N ALA A 61 -2.89 -6.01 12.26
CA ALA A 61 -2.53 -7.01 11.25
C ALA A 61 -3.52 -7.06 10.08
N MET A 62 -4.83 -6.91 10.34
CA MET A 62 -5.85 -6.84 9.30
C MET A 62 -5.71 -5.57 8.45
N VAL A 63 -5.47 -4.41 9.07
CA VAL A 63 -5.30 -3.12 8.37
C VAL A 63 -4.01 -3.11 7.55
N GLU A 64 -2.90 -3.57 8.12
CA GLU A 64 -1.62 -3.70 7.42
C GLU A 64 -1.72 -4.73 6.27
N GLY A 65 -2.44 -5.84 6.48
CA GLY A 65 -2.74 -6.82 5.45
C GLY A 65 -3.65 -6.30 4.34
N ALA A 66 -4.50 -5.32 4.64
CA ALA A 66 -5.40 -4.65 3.69
C ALA A 66 -4.72 -3.53 2.89
N ALA A 67 -3.44 -3.22 3.16
CA ALA A 67 -2.69 -2.24 2.40
C ALA A 67 -2.74 -2.57 0.90
N ARG A 68 -3.09 -1.55 0.09
CA ARG A 68 -3.34 -1.72 -1.35
C ARG A 68 -2.07 -2.19 -2.05
N LYS A 69 -2.04 -3.47 -2.42
CA LYS A 69 -1.05 -3.99 -3.37
C LYS A 69 -1.44 -3.55 -4.77
N LYS A 70 -0.44 -3.24 -5.61
CA LYS A 70 -0.68 -3.00 -7.04
C LYS A 70 -1.43 -4.20 -7.62
N THR A 71 -2.49 -3.94 -8.37
CA THR A 71 -3.27 -5.03 -8.97
C THR A 71 -2.46 -5.74 -10.06
N PRO A 72 -2.77 -7.01 -10.40
CA PRO A 72 -2.07 -7.71 -11.48
C PRO A 72 -2.09 -6.93 -12.81
N ASN A 73 -3.19 -6.24 -13.10
CA ASN A 73 -3.32 -5.40 -14.29
C ASN A 73 -2.42 -4.16 -14.21
N GLU A 74 -2.34 -3.48 -13.06
CA GLU A 74 -1.41 -2.37 -12.85
C GLU A 74 0.06 -2.82 -13.04
N LYS A 75 0.40 -4.03 -12.57
CA LYS A 75 1.74 -4.60 -12.78
C LYS A 75 2.03 -4.94 -14.23
N ALA A 76 1.08 -5.54 -14.95
CA ALA A 76 1.23 -5.83 -16.36
C ALA A 76 1.39 -4.55 -17.19
N LEU A 77 0.61 -3.52 -16.89
CA LEU A 77 0.69 -2.21 -17.53
C LEU A 77 2.06 -1.56 -17.31
N GLU A 78 2.56 -1.55 -16.08
CA GLU A 78 3.88 -1.04 -15.74
C GLU A 78 5.00 -1.73 -16.54
N ILE A 79 4.96 -3.07 -16.63
CA ILE A 79 5.94 -3.85 -17.41
C ILE A 79 5.86 -3.52 -18.91
N LEU A 80 4.64 -3.38 -19.44
CA LEU A 80 4.43 -3.02 -20.85
C LEU A 80 5.03 -1.65 -21.16
N LEU A 81 4.72 -0.65 -20.34
CA LEU A 81 5.21 0.72 -20.52
C LEU A 81 6.73 0.79 -20.44
N VAL A 82 7.35 0.09 -19.48
CA VAL A 82 8.81 0.01 -19.36
C VAL A 82 9.43 -0.66 -20.60
N SER A 83 8.86 -1.78 -21.04
CA SER A 83 9.35 -2.52 -22.20
C SER A 83 9.29 -1.67 -23.48
N LEU A 84 8.17 -0.99 -23.71
CA LEU A 84 7.98 -0.14 -24.89
C LEU A 84 8.92 1.07 -24.88
N THR A 85 9.16 1.67 -23.71
CA THR A 85 10.10 2.79 -23.54
C THR A 85 11.53 2.37 -23.90
N ILE A 86 11.97 1.19 -23.44
CA ILE A 86 13.30 0.67 -23.78
C ILE A 86 13.43 0.45 -25.29
N ILE A 87 12.41 -0.14 -25.92
CA ILE A 87 12.40 -0.37 -27.38
C ILE A 87 12.54 0.96 -28.14
N PHE A 88 11.78 2.00 -27.78
CA PHE A 88 11.86 3.30 -28.45
C PHE A 88 13.18 4.02 -28.23
N LEU A 89 13.81 3.87 -27.07
CA LEU A 89 15.17 4.36 -26.83
C LEU A 89 16.18 3.67 -27.76
N ILE A 90 16.11 2.34 -27.89
CA ILE A 90 17.01 1.60 -28.80
C ILE A 90 16.81 2.05 -30.24
N VAL A 91 15.56 2.20 -30.69
CA VAL A 91 15.24 2.66 -32.05
C VAL A 91 15.78 4.07 -32.31
N THR A 92 15.57 5.02 -31.40
CA THR A 92 16.04 6.40 -31.57
C THR A 92 17.56 6.50 -31.60
N VAL A 93 18.26 5.76 -30.74
CA VAL A 93 19.73 5.68 -30.77
C VAL A 93 20.23 5.02 -32.06
N SER A 94 19.59 3.93 -32.49
CA SER A 94 19.96 3.22 -33.72
C SER A 94 19.75 4.09 -34.97
N LEU A 95 18.69 4.90 -35.00
CA LEU A 95 18.46 5.85 -36.08
C LEU A 95 19.52 6.95 -36.11
N TYR A 96 19.95 7.45 -34.95
CA TYR A 96 21.02 8.43 -34.86
C TYR A 96 22.34 7.88 -35.40
N THR A 97 22.76 6.68 -34.93
CA THR A 97 24.02 6.06 -35.35
C THR A 97 24.03 5.70 -36.84
N TYR A 98 22.91 5.22 -37.37
CA TYR A 98 22.77 4.91 -38.80
C TYR A 98 22.84 6.18 -39.66
N SER A 99 22.17 7.24 -39.24
CA SER A 99 22.22 8.54 -39.94
C SER A 99 23.62 9.14 -39.92
N GLU A 100 24.33 9.05 -38.79
CA GLU A 100 25.72 9.51 -38.68
C GLU A 100 26.66 8.72 -39.58
N PHE A 101 26.50 7.39 -39.63
CA PHE A 101 27.29 6.52 -40.50
C PHE A 101 27.11 6.87 -41.99
N ILE A 102 25.86 7.00 -42.46
CA ILE A 102 25.57 7.38 -43.86
C ILE A 102 26.11 8.77 -44.19
N SER A 103 25.94 9.73 -43.28
CA SER A 103 26.36 11.11 -43.50
C SER A 103 27.89 11.19 -43.65
N ASN A 104 28.62 10.44 -42.83
CA ASN A 104 30.08 10.32 -42.92
C ASN A 104 30.53 9.65 -44.22
N GLU A 105 29.87 8.57 -44.67
CA GLU A 105 30.22 7.91 -45.95
C GLU A 105 29.90 8.78 -47.17
N ALA A 106 28.79 9.52 -47.13
CA ALA A 106 28.36 10.39 -48.23
C ALA A 106 29.06 11.76 -48.25
N GLY A 107 29.90 12.07 -47.25
CA GLY A 107 30.54 13.37 -47.10
C GLY A 107 29.55 14.52 -46.87
N MET A 108 28.34 14.22 -46.39
CA MET A 108 27.27 15.18 -46.16
C MET A 108 27.14 15.49 -44.66
N VAL A 109 26.64 16.68 -44.33
CA VAL A 109 26.32 17.01 -42.94
C VAL A 109 25.10 16.18 -42.51
N ASN A 110 25.18 15.59 -41.31
CA ASN A 110 24.08 14.80 -40.75
C ASN A 110 22.79 15.65 -40.67
N SER A 111 21.80 15.28 -41.47
CA SER A 111 20.51 15.98 -41.58
C SER A 111 19.58 15.69 -40.40
N THR A 112 19.87 14.63 -39.62
CA THR A 112 19.06 14.25 -38.47
C THR A 112 19.43 15.11 -37.26
N SER A 113 18.71 16.22 -37.10
CA SER A 113 18.84 17.07 -35.91
C SER A 113 18.41 16.32 -34.64
N ILE A 114 19.11 16.56 -33.53
CA ILE A 114 18.76 16.06 -32.19
C ILE A 114 17.30 16.44 -31.83
N THR A 115 16.85 17.62 -32.25
CA THR A 115 15.46 18.06 -32.02
C THR A 115 14.43 17.14 -32.68
N SER A 116 14.73 16.58 -33.85
CA SER A 116 13.84 15.64 -34.55
C SER A 116 13.75 14.28 -33.84
N LEU A 117 14.86 13.83 -33.26
CA LEU A 117 14.92 12.58 -32.49
C LEU A 117 14.18 12.71 -31.15
N ILE A 118 14.29 13.86 -30.48
CA ILE A 118 13.53 14.16 -29.28
C ILE A 118 12.03 14.22 -29.60
N ALA A 119 11.64 14.92 -30.69
CA ALA A 119 10.25 14.97 -31.12
C ALA A 119 9.70 13.57 -31.44
N LEU A 120 10.48 12.73 -32.13
CA LEU A 120 10.13 11.34 -32.42
C LEU A 120 9.91 10.53 -31.13
N LEU A 121 10.83 10.62 -30.16
CA LEU A 121 10.71 9.90 -28.88
C LEU A 121 9.44 10.31 -28.13
N VAL A 122 9.12 11.61 -28.09
CA VAL A 122 7.92 12.14 -27.45
C VAL A 122 6.65 11.66 -28.16
N CYS A 123 6.65 11.63 -29.49
CA CYS A 123 5.51 11.11 -30.28
C CYS A 123 5.28 9.61 -30.09
N LEU A 124 6.34 8.84 -29.79
CA LEU A 124 6.25 7.39 -29.56
C LEU A 124 5.92 7.05 -28.10
N ALA A 125 6.23 7.93 -27.15
CA ALA A 125 6.01 7.67 -25.74
C ALA A 125 4.53 7.31 -25.47
N PRO A 126 4.25 6.21 -24.74
CA PRO A 126 2.88 5.76 -24.45
C PRO A 126 2.22 6.61 -23.35
N THR A 127 2.11 7.93 -23.56
CA THR A 127 1.60 8.89 -22.55
C THR A 127 0.08 8.87 -22.38
N THR A 128 -0.65 8.13 -23.24
CA THR A 128 -2.12 8.04 -23.23
C THR A 128 -2.67 6.76 -22.59
N ILE A 129 -1.80 5.87 -22.10
CA ILE A 129 -2.17 4.53 -21.61
C ILE A 129 -2.30 4.46 -20.07
N GLY A 130 -2.07 5.57 -19.36
CA GLY A 130 -2.16 5.67 -17.89
C GLY A 130 -3.54 6.04 -17.35
#